data_AF-A0A7W3YCK3-F1
#
_entry.id   AF-A0A7W3YCK3-F1
#
_cell.length_a   1.000
_cell.length_b   1.000
_cell.length_c   1.000
_cell.angle_alpha   90.00
_cell.angle_beta   90.00
_cell.angle_gamma   90.00
#
_symmetry.space_group_name_H-M   'P 1'
#
loop_
_entity.id
_entity.type
_entity.pdbx_description
1 polymer ?
#
loop_
_entity_poly.entity_id
_entity_poly.type
_entity_poly.pdbx_seq_one_letter_code
_entity_poly.pdbx_strand_id
1 'polypeptide(L)'
;MTTAVMSKWQGTIERLKTTEDDRYMNRSNILCLKGRGLVKANLRVAVHYLAQLDDQGKDYQMPFDREKFEWLLTDPVGKTKLEEAIKIRHTCAKMAGW
;
A
#
# COMPACT_ATOMS: atom_id res chain seq x y z
N MET A 1 -16.35 -4.64 16.78
CA MET A 1 -17.08 -3.66 15.95
C MET A 1 -16.20 -3.31 14.77
N THR A 2 -16.43 -3.97 13.64
CA THR A 2 -15.75 -3.67 12.37
C THR A 2 -16.44 -2.44 11.79
N THR A 3 -15.92 -1.24 12.07
CA THR A 3 -16.54 0.03 11.67
C THR A 3 -16.68 0.09 10.15
N ALA A 4 -17.73 0.75 9.65
CA ALA A 4 -18.04 0.89 8.22
C ALA A 4 -16.86 1.42 7.35
N VAL A 5 -15.85 2.02 7.97
CA VAL A 5 -14.60 2.48 7.34
C VAL A 5 -13.74 1.32 6.82
N MET A 6 -13.73 0.17 7.50
CA MET A 6 -13.11 -1.04 6.94
C MET A 6 -13.79 -1.48 5.65
N SER A 7 -15.10 -1.21 5.48
CA SER A 7 -15.83 -1.54 4.24
C SER A 7 -15.38 -0.70 3.04
N LYS A 8 -15.03 0.58 3.24
CA LYS A 8 -14.57 1.47 2.14
C LYS A 8 -13.28 0.97 1.51
N TRP A 9 -12.33 0.55 2.35
CA TRP A 9 -11.00 0.14 1.92
C TRP A 9 -10.83 -1.37 1.69
N GLN A 10 -11.84 -2.18 2.02
CA GLN A 10 -11.77 -3.63 1.92
C GLN A 10 -11.32 -4.10 0.53
N GLY A 11 -11.95 -3.60 -0.53
CA GLY A 11 -11.58 -3.96 -1.90
C GLY A 11 -10.13 -3.62 -2.24
N THR A 12 -9.64 -2.45 -1.82
CA THR A 12 -8.25 -2.04 -2.01
C THR A 12 -7.29 -2.92 -1.21
N ILE A 13 -7.63 -3.25 0.04
CA ILE A 13 -6.82 -4.14 0.89
C ILE A 13 -6.71 -5.53 0.28
N GLU A 14 -7.80 -6.08 -0.25
CA GLU A 14 -7.80 -7.37 -0.95
C GLU A 14 -6.87 -7.36 -2.17
N ARG A 15 -6.95 -6.31 -3.01
CA ARG A 15 -6.06 -6.15 -4.18
C ARG A 15 -4.57 -6.02 -3.81
N LEU A 16 -4.29 -5.50 -2.62
CA LEU A 16 -2.93 -5.29 -2.11
C LEU A 16 -2.38 -6.47 -1.29
N LYS A 17 -3.12 -7.59 -1.19
CA LYS A 17 -2.56 -8.81 -0.60
C LYS A 17 -1.39 -9.33 -1.44
N THR A 18 -0.29 -9.66 -0.75
CA THR A 18 0.88 -10.28 -1.38
C THR A 18 0.61 -11.75 -1.61
N THR A 19 0.78 -12.20 -2.86
CA THR A 19 0.62 -13.60 -3.27
C THR A 19 1.96 -14.34 -3.23
N GLU A 20 1.97 -15.62 -3.60
CA GLU A 20 3.21 -16.38 -3.76
C GLU A 20 4.08 -15.83 -4.90
N ASP A 21 3.46 -15.34 -5.98
CA ASP A 21 4.17 -14.71 -7.11
C ASP A 21 4.94 -13.46 -6.69
N ASP A 22 4.50 -12.78 -5.64
CA ASP A 22 5.15 -11.60 -5.08
C ASP A 22 6.37 -11.95 -4.21
N ARG A 23 6.72 -13.23 -4.07
CA ARG A 23 7.73 -13.73 -3.13
C ARG A 23 8.82 -14.52 -3.82
N TYR A 24 9.98 -14.61 -3.18
CA TYR A 24 11.08 -15.49 -3.57
C TYR A 24 11.88 -15.91 -2.33
N MET A 25 12.57 -17.04 -2.41
CA MET A 25 13.54 -17.43 -1.38
C MET A 25 14.91 -16.85 -1.74
N ASN A 26 15.54 -16.12 -0.82
CA ASN A 26 16.90 -15.64 -1.03
C ASN A 26 17.92 -16.78 -0.80
N ARG A 27 19.21 -16.50 -1.03
CA ARG A 27 20.29 -17.48 -0.87
C ARG A 27 20.44 -18.04 0.55
N SER A 28 19.88 -17.35 1.54
CA SER A 28 19.89 -17.75 2.95
C SER A 28 18.60 -18.47 3.37
N ASN A 29 17.77 -18.93 2.42
CA ASN A 29 16.46 -19.53 2.67
C ASN A 29 15.50 -18.62 3.45
N ILE A 30 15.62 -17.30 3.28
CA ILE A 30 14.67 -16.34 3.85
C ILE A 30 13.64 -15.97 2.77
N LEU A 31 12.36 -16.03 3.14
CA LEU A 31 11.26 -15.59 2.28
C LEU A 31 11.29 -14.07 2.15
N CYS A 32 11.50 -13.57 0.94
CA CYS A 32 11.59 -12.16 0.60
C CYS A 32 10.48 -11.74 -0.36
N LEU A 33 10.15 -10.45 -0.39
CA LEU A 33 9.23 -9.86 -1.35
C LEU A 33 9.98 -9.40 -2.60
N LYS A 34 9.44 -9.73 -3.78
CA LYS A 34 9.80 -9.10 -5.06
C LYS A 34 9.33 -7.64 -5.09
N GLY A 35 9.74 -6.89 -6.12
CA GLY A 35 9.37 -5.48 -6.29
C GLY A 35 7.87 -5.21 -6.16
N ARG A 36 7.04 -6.01 -6.85
CA ARG A 36 5.57 -5.91 -6.77
C ARG A 36 5.03 -6.17 -5.36
N GLY A 37 5.58 -7.18 -4.67
CA GLY A 37 5.25 -7.46 -3.27
C GLY A 37 5.59 -6.30 -2.33
N LEU A 38 6.75 -5.68 -2.53
CA LEU A 38 7.17 -4.49 -1.76
C LEU A 38 6.26 -3.29 -2.02
N VAL A 39 5.89 -3.03 -3.28
CA VAL A 39 4.93 -1.96 -3.62
C VAL A 39 3.59 -2.21 -2.95
N LYS A 40 3.04 -3.43 -3.07
CA LYS A 40 1.78 -3.82 -2.43
C LYS A 40 1.82 -3.61 -0.93
N ALA A 41 2.90 -4.03 -0.27
CA ALA A 41 3.07 -3.87 1.17
C ALA A 41 3.08 -2.38 1.59
N ASN A 42 3.79 -1.52 0.85
CA ASN A 42 3.81 -0.09 1.11
C ASN A 42 2.44 0.57 0.92
N LEU A 43 1.76 0.27 -0.19
CA LEU A 43 0.42 0.79 -0.45
C LEU A 43 -0.61 0.30 0.58
N ARG A 44 -0.47 -0.94 1.08
CA ARG A 44 -1.36 -1.48 2.12
C ARG A 44 -1.22 -0.70 3.43
N VAL A 45 0.01 -0.34 3.81
CA VAL A 45 0.26 0.54 4.96
C VAL A 45 -0.29 1.96 4.71
N ALA A 46 -0.13 2.49 3.50
CA ALA A 46 -0.72 3.78 3.14
C ALA A 46 -2.25 3.78 3.31
N VAL A 47 -2.93 2.75 2.81
CA VAL A 47 -4.38 2.56 2.96
C VAL A 47 -4.78 2.42 4.43
N HIS A 48 -3.97 1.76 5.26
CA HIS A 48 -4.22 1.68 6.70
C HIS A 48 -4.26 3.06 7.35
N TYR A 49 -3.32 3.96 7.04
CA TYR A 49 -3.33 5.32 7.55
C TYR A 49 -4.51 6.16 7.02
N LEU A 50 -4.89 5.98 5.75
CA LEU A 50 -6.09 6.63 5.21
C LEU A 50 -7.37 6.15 5.92
N ALA A 51 -7.47 4.86 6.22
CA ALA A 51 -8.57 4.32 7.01
C ALA A 51 -8.60 4.91 8.44
N GLN A 52 -7.44 5.10 9.08
CA GLN A 52 -7.39 5.79 10.38
C GLN A 52 -7.86 7.26 10.29
N LEU A 53 -7.52 7.97 9.22
CA LEU A 53 -8.00 9.34 9.00
C LEU A 53 -9.52 9.38 8.80
N ASP A 54 -10.06 8.44 8.02
CA ASP A 54 -11.50 8.27 7.83
C ASP A 54 -12.21 7.97 9.17
N ASP A 55 -11.66 7.06 10.00
CA ASP A 55 -12.18 6.74 11.34
C ASP A 55 -12.17 7.95 12.29
N GLN A 56 -11.21 8.87 12.11
CA GLN A 56 -11.10 10.12 12.86
C GLN A 56 -11.98 11.24 12.31
N GLY A 57 -12.68 11.03 11.19
CA GLY A 57 -13.44 12.07 10.50
C GLY A 57 -12.58 13.23 10.01
N LYS A 58 -11.29 12.99 9.73
CA LYS A 58 -10.36 14.00 9.24
C LYS A 58 -10.48 14.13 7.73
N ASP A 59 -10.59 15.36 7.26
CA ASP A 59 -10.41 15.65 5.85
C ASP A 59 -8.93 15.56 5.47
N TYR A 60 -8.65 14.93 4.32
CA TYR A 60 -7.30 14.81 3.78
C TYR A 60 -7.32 14.84 2.25
N GLN A 61 -6.20 15.29 1.67
CA GLN A 61 -5.98 15.19 0.24
C GLN A 61 -5.44 13.80 -0.10
N MET A 62 -6.10 13.11 -1.02
CA MET A 62 -5.65 11.80 -1.49
C MET A 62 -4.27 11.92 -2.16
N PRO A 63 -3.24 11.16 -1.74
CA PRO A 63 -1.87 11.32 -2.24
C PRO A 63 -1.60 10.59 -3.57
N PHE A 64 -2.61 9.93 -4.12
CA PHE A 64 -2.55 9.24 -5.41
C PHE A 64 -3.96 9.16 -6.01
N ASP A 65 -4.03 9.14 -7.33
CA ASP A 65 -5.25 8.79 -8.05
C ASP A 65 -5.25 7.31 -8.45
N ARG A 66 -6.32 6.90 -9.12
CA ARG A 66 -6.47 5.53 -9.62
C ARG A 66 -5.38 5.17 -10.64
N GLU A 67 -5.03 6.07 -11.56
CA GLU A 67 -4.05 5.79 -12.61
C GLU A 67 -2.67 5.52 -12.03
N LYS A 68 -2.24 6.37 -11.09
CA LYS A 68 -1.00 6.19 -10.33
C LYS A 68 -1.01 4.89 -9.54
N PHE A 69 -2.13 4.56 -8.90
CA PHE A 69 -2.27 3.31 -8.15
C PHE A 69 -2.12 2.08 -9.04
N GLU A 70 -2.78 2.05 -10.20
CA GLU A 70 -2.65 0.94 -11.16
C GLU A 70 -1.22 0.87 -11.74
N TRP A 71 -0.64 2.01 -12.12
CA TRP A 71 0.72 2.07 -12.65
C TRP A 71 1.77 1.47 -11.69
N LEU A 72 1.63 1.74 -10.39
CA LEU A 72 2.51 1.18 -9.35
C LEU A 72 2.44 -0.35 -9.30
N LEU A 73 1.28 -0.94 -9.59
CA LEU A 73 1.04 -2.38 -9.51
C LEU A 73 1.38 -3.15 -10.80
N THR A 74 1.57 -2.45 -11.92
CA THR A 74 1.90 -3.05 -13.22
C THR A 74 3.37 -3.45 -13.28
N ASP A 75 3.64 -4.66 -13.75
CA ASP A 75 5.01 -5.13 -14.02
C ASP A 75 5.60 -4.50 -15.30
N PRO A 76 6.92 -4.27 -15.37
CA PRO A 76 7.91 -4.54 -14.32
C PRO A 76 7.89 -3.48 -13.21
N VAL A 77 8.12 -3.93 -11.97
CA VAL A 77 8.31 -3.05 -10.83
C VAL A 77 9.80 -2.73 -10.63
N GLY A 78 10.21 -1.57 -11.14
CA GLY A 78 11.54 -1.00 -10.94
C GLY A 78 11.64 -0.11 -9.70
N LYS A 79 12.85 0.42 -9.47
CA LYS A 79 13.18 1.30 -8.33
C LYS A 79 12.24 2.50 -8.19
N THR A 80 11.92 3.17 -9.30
CA THR A 80 11.03 4.35 -9.31
C THR A 80 9.65 4.06 -8.73
N LYS A 81 9.03 2.94 -9.12
CA LYS A 81 7.70 2.55 -8.61
C LYS A 81 7.76 2.24 -7.11
N LEU A 82 8.83 1.59 -6.66
CA LEU A 82 9.02 1.30 -5.24
C LEU A 82 9.20 2.58 -4.42
N GLU A 83 10.02 3.52 -4.88
CA GLU A 83 10.23 4.81 -4.22
C GLU A 83 8.94 5.63 -4.13
N GLU A 84 8.14 5.65 -5.19
CA GLU A 84 6.83 6.32 -5.18
C GLU A 84 5.86 5.66 -4.20
N ALA A 85 5.82 4.33 -4.11
CA ALA A 85 5.01 3.63 -3.12
C ALA A 85 5.45 3.95 -1.67
N ILE A 86 6.76 4.02 -1.43
CA ILE A 86 7.33 4.43 -0.12
C ILE A 86 6.95 5.88 0.20
N LYS A 87 7.04 6.78 -0.79
CA LYS A 87 6.66 8.19 -0.63
C LYS A 87 5.18 8.33 -0.27
N ILE A 88 4.30 7.64 -0.97
CA ILE A 88 2.86 7.59 -0.65
C ILE A 88 2.65 7.11 0.78
N ARG A 89 3.31 6.02 1.19
CA ARG A 89 3.24 5.49 2.56
C ARG A 89 3.63 6.56 3.59
N HIS A 90 4.76 7.24 3.38
CA HIS A 90 5.24 8.29 4.30
C HIS A 90 4.30 9.51 4.32
N THR A 91 3.75 9.91 3.17
CA THR A 91 2.76 10.99 3.11
C THR A 91 1.52 10.63 3.92
N CYS A 92 0.97 9.42 3.77
CA CYS A 92 -0.16 8.96 4.57
C CYS A 92 0.16 8.88 6.07
N ALA A 93 1.35 8.37 6.44
CA ALA A 93 1.80 8.32 7.82
C ALA A 93 1.82 9.71 8.46
N LYS A 94 2.44 10.68 7.76
CA LYS A 94 2.53 12.07 8.21
C LYS A 94 1.15 12.71 8.38
N MET A 95 0.22 12.46 7.46
CA MET A 95 -1.17 12.95 7.59
C MET A 95 -1.87 12.35 8.81
N ALA A 96 -1.65 11.06 9.08
CA ALA A 96 -2.19 10.35 10.23
C ALA A 96 -1.50 10.71 11.56
N GLY A 97 -0.38 11.43 11.54
CA GLY A 97 0.35 11.88 12.73
C GLY A 97 1.42 10.89 13.24
N TRP A 98 1.98 10.07 12.34
CA TRP A 98 3.08 9.13 12.61
C TRP A 98 4.42 9.58 12.01
#